data_AF-A0A942U8U6-F1
#
_entry.id   AF-A0A942U8U6-F1
#
_cell.length_a   1.000
_cell.length_b   1.000
_cell.length_c   1.000
_cell.angle_alpha   90.00
_cell.angle_beta   90.00
_cell.angle_gamma   90.00
#
_symmetry.space_group_name_H-M   'P 1'
#
loop_
_entity.id
_entity.type
_entity.pdbx_description
1 polymer ?
#
loop_
_entity_poly.entity_id
_entity_poly.type
_entity_poly.pdbx_seq_one_letter_code
_entity_poly.pdbx_strand_id
1 'polypeptide(L)'
;MIIRVYEKLEAALLDWEMMKNALEDESEECAERFERHFYEFIDELKIWYQQLDQPPATIDDAENLPEISEMIERLPAPLQLNFLTELELIVEGEDQVRYD
;
A
#
# COMPACT_ATOMS: atom_id res chain seq x y z
N MET A 1 13.37 5.41 0.40
CA MET A 1 13.72 5.46 1.85
C MET A 1 12.59 4.82 2.63
N ILE A 2 12.83 3.70 3.30
CA ILE A 2 11.79 2.89 3.96
C ILE A 2 10.92 3.69 4.96
N ILE A 3 11.49 4.70 5.62
CA ILE A 3 10.76 5.59 6.54
C ILE A 3 9.54 6.23 5.87
N ARG A 4 9.66 6.69 4.63
CA ARG A 4 8.54 7.32 3.90
C ARG A 4 7.42 6.34 3.59
N VAL A 5 7.76 5.08 3.31
CA VAL A 5 6.78 4.02 3.07
C VAL A 5 5.91 3.84 4.31
N TYR A 6 6.53 3.75 5.48
CA TYR A 6 5.79 3.64 6.75
C TYR A 6 4.99 4.91 7.07
N GLU A 7 5.52 6.11 6.82
CA GLU A 7 4.75 7.36 7.02
C GLU A 7 3.46 7.37 6.17
N LYS A 8 3.54 6.91 4.92
CA LYS A 8 2.37 6.83 4.04
C LYS A 8 1.42 5.69 4.42
N LEU A 9 1.95 4.54 4.86
CA LEU A 9 1.12 3.47 5.42
C LEU A 9 0.30 3.98 6.61
N GLU A 10 0.91 4.70 7.55
CA GLU A 10 0.18 5.26 8.70
C GLU A 10 -0.94 6.23 8.28
N ALA A 11 -0.68 7.07 7.27
CA ALA A 11 -1.69 7.99 6.75
C ALA A 11 -2.88 7.23 6.12
N ALA A 12 -2.61 6.17 5.34
CA ALA A 12 -3.64 5.33 4.76
C ALA A 12 -4.45 4.58 5.84
N LEU A 13 -3.78 4.06 6.88
CA LEU A 13 -4.44 3.38 8.00
C LEU A 13 -5.31 4.32 8.84
N LEU A 14 -4.84 5.55 9.08
CA LEU A 14 -5.65 6.59 9.75
C LEU A 14 -6.94 6.86 8.97
N ASP A 15 -6.83 7.02 7.66
CA ASP A 15 -7.98 7.31 6.79
C ASP A 15 -8.92 6.12 6.65
N TRP A 16 -8.39 4.91 6.62
CA TRP A 16 -9.18 3.68 6.68
C TRP A 16 -10.04 3.64 7.95
N GLU A 17 -9.44 3.93 9.11
CA GLU A 17 -10.18 3.98 10.37
C GLU A 17 -11.21 5.10 10.38
N MET A 18 -10.91 6.26 9.79
CA MET A 18 -11.90 7.35 9.67
C MET A 18 -13.06 6.97 8.75
N MET A 19 -12.80 6.39 7.58
CA MET A 19 -13.82 5.93 6.63
C MET A 19 -14.77 4.90 7.26
N LYS A 20 -14.24 3.93 8.02
CA LYS A 20 -15.05 2.94 8.73
C LYS A 20 -16.03 3.53 9.76
N ASN A 21 -15.68 4.68 10.34
CA ASN A 21 -16.45 5.34 11.39
C ASN A 21 -17.23 6.56 10.88
N ALA A 22 -17.13 6.87 9.58
CA ALA A 22 -17.80 8.02 8.98
C ALA A 22 -19.33 7.82 8.97
N LEU A 23 -20.06 8.94 9.07
CA LEU A 23 -21.48 8.97 8.80
C LEU A 23 -21.74 8.83 7.29
N GLU A 24 -22.94 8.40 6.87
CA GLU A 24 -23.27 8.17 5.45
C GLU A 24 -22.89 9.36 4.54
N ASP A 25 -23.14 10.59 4.99
CA ASP A 25 -22.86 11.80 4.20
C ASP A 25 -21.36 12.17 4.11
N GLU A 26 -20.51 11.65 5.00
CA GLU A 26 -19.05 11.89 5.00
C GLU A 26 -18.27 10.70 4.41
N SER A 27 -18.98 9.62 4.06
CA SER A 27 -18.38 8.35 3.67
C SER A 27 -17.65 8.41 2.33
N GLU A 28 -18.17 9.18 1.36
CA GLU A 28 -17.56 9.39 0.03
C GLU A 28 -16.23 10.15 0.14
N GLU A 29 -16.22 11.31 0.81
CA GLU A 29 -14.99 12.11 1.01
C GLU A 29 -13.91 11.32 1.77
N CYS A 30 -14.32 10.52 2.76
CA CYS A 30 -13.38 9.66 3.49
C CYS A 30 -12.83 8.54 2.61
N ALA A 31 -13.66 7.96 1.73
CA ALA A 31 -13.23 6.92 0.80
C ALA A 31 -12.22 7.45 -0.23
N GLU A 32 -12.50 8.60 -0.85
CA GLU A 32 -11.56 9.25 -1.78
C GLU A 32 -10.23 9.58 -1.09
N ARG A 33 -10.29 10.04 0.16
CA ARG A 33 -9.09 10.38 0.94
C ARG A 33 -8.25 9.14 1.24
N PHE A 34 -8.91 8.07 1.67
CA PHE A 34 -8.29 6.77 1.90
C PHE A 34 -7.64 6.24 0.62
N GLU A 35 -8.36 6.25 -0.49
CA GLU A 35 -7.85 5.75 -1.78
C GLU A 35 -6.58 6.49 -2.20
N ARG A 36 -6.60 7.83 -2.14
CA ARG A 36 -5.42 8.64 -2.46
C ARG A 36 -4.23 8.26 -1.57
N HIS A 37 -4.41 8.20 -0.25
CA HIS A 37 -3.29 7.88 0.64
C HIS A 37 -2.82 6.42 0.52
N PHE A 38 -3.73 5.49 0.20
CA PHE A 38 -3.35 4.11 -0.09
C PHE A 38 -2.43 4.04 -1.30
N TYR A 39 -2.76 4.73 -2.40
CA TYR A 39 -1.90 4.72 -3.58
C TYR A 39 -0.61 5.54 -3.41
N GLU A 40 -0.60 6.62 -2.61
CA GLU A 40 0.64 7.30 -2.23
C GLU A 40 1.59 6.37 -1.44
N PHE A 41 1.03 5.48 -0.61
CA PHE A 41 1.79 4.42 0.07
C PHE A 41 2.38 3.42 -0.92
N ILE A 42 1.60 2.94 -1.89
CA ILE A 42 2.06 2.03 -2.94
C ILE A 42 3.16 2.68 -3.80
N ASP A 43 3.06 3.96 -4.12
CA ASP A 43 4.05 4.67 -4.91
C ASP A 43 5.40 4.77 -4.16
N GLU A 44 5.38 5.11 -2.86
CA GLU A 44 6.61 5.12 -2.04
C GLU A 44 7.17 3.71 -1.84
N LEU A 45 6.31 2.69 -1.72
CA LEU A 45 6.73 1.29 -1.67
C LEU A 45 7.48 0.89 -2.94
N LYS A 46 6.93 1.22 -4.12
CA LYS A 46 7.57 0.96 -5.42
C LYS A 46 8.94 1.63 -5.51
N ILE A 47 9.03 2.90 -5.10
CA ILE A 47 10.30 3.64 -5.07
C ILE A 47 11.32 2.96 -4.16
N TRP A 48 10.91 2.53 -2.96
CA TRP A 48 11.81 1.82 -2.04
C TRP A 48 12.24 0.47 -2.60
N TYR A 49 11.32 -0.31 -3.17
CA TYR A 49 11.58 -1.61 -3.74
C TYR A 49 12.63 -1.54 -4.87
N GLN A 50 12.50 -0.56 -5.77
CA GLN A 50 13.44 -0.31 -6.86
C GLN A 50 14.83 0.17 -6.39
N GLN A 51 14.95 0.60 -5.13
CA GLN A 51 16.20 1.04 -4.51
C GLN A 51 16.92 -0.08 -3.75
N LEU A 52 16.34 -1.28 -3.65
CA LEU A 52 17.01 -2.43 -3.06
C LEU A 52 18.24 -2.81 -3.91
N ASP A 53 19.35 -3.14 -3.25
CA ASP A 53 20.57 -3.60 -3.94
C ASP A 53 20.31 -4.88 -4.75
N GLN A 54 19.42 -5.74 -4.23
CA GLN A 54 18.96 -6.97 -4.85
C GLN A 54 17.45 -7.12 -4.60
N PRO A 55 16.60 -6.48 -5.43
CA PRO A 55 15.16 -6.63 -5.28
C PRO A 55 14.77 -8.09 -5.56
N PRO A 56 13.82 -8.66 -4.79
CA PRO A 56 13.22 -9.95 -5.11
C PRO A 56 12.68 -10.00 -6.56
N ALA A 57 12.63 -11.20 -7.13
CA ALA A 57 12.13 -11.41 -8.50
C ALA A 57 10.77 -12.13 -8.52
N THR A 58 10.27 -12.53 -7.35
CA THR A 58 9.01 -13.24 -7.19
C THR A 58 8.23 -12.65 -6.04
N ILE A 59 6.90 -12.76 -6.11
CA ILE A 59 6.01 -12.29 -5.04
C ILE A 59 6.30 -13.04 -3.73
N ASP A 60 6.53 -14.36 -3.80
CA ASP A 60 6.88 -15.19 -2.66
C ASP A 60 8.15 -14.66 -1.95
N ASP A 61 9.19 -14.30 -2.70
CA ASP A 61 10.42 -13.73 -2.11
C ASP A 61 10.20 -12.32 -1.55
N ALA A 62 9.34 -11.52 -2.18
CA ALA A 62 9.00 -10.18 -1.70
C ALA A 62 8.21 -10.22 -0.38
N GLU A 63 7.25 -11.13 -0.24
CA GLU A 63 6.49 -11.36 1.00
C GLU A 63 7.38 -11.75 2.19
N ASN A 64 8.53 -12.38 1.91
CA ASN A 64 9.50 -12.76 2.93
C ASN A 64 10.43 -11.61 3.38
N LEU A 65 10.37 -10.45 2.74
CA LEU A 65 11.10 -9.27 3.23
C LEU A 65 10.50 -8.84 4.59
N PRO A 66 11.32 -8.61 5.63
CA PRO A 66 10.83 -8.21 6.94
C PRO A 66 9.92 -6.98 6.89
N GLU A 67 10.27 -5.99 6.06
CA GLU A 67 9.49 -4.77 5.87
C GLU A 67 8.12 -5.05 5.25
N ILE A 68 8.04 -5.91 4.23
CA ILE A 68 6.79 -6.28 3.57
C ILE A 68 5.91 -7.11 4.51
N SER A 69 6.49 -8.09 5.18
CA SER A 69 5.80 -8.93 6.16
C SER A 69 5.18 -8.07 7.27
N GLU A 70 5.93 -7.09 7.80
CA GLU A 70 5.39 -6.14 8.77
C GLU A 70 4.22 -5.32 8.21
N MET A 71 4.32 -4.82 6.97
CA MET A 71 3.22 -4.07 6.34
C MET A 71 1.96 -4.93 6.19
N ILE A 72 2.09 -6.19 5.78
CA ILE A 72 0.98 -7.14 5.65
C ILE A 72 0.31 -7.39 7.00
N GLU A 73 1.11 -7.61 8.06
CA GLU A 73 0.60 -7.83 9.42
C GLU A 73 -0.18 -6.63 9.96
N ARG A 74 0.23 -5.42 9.57
CA ARG A 74 -0.41 -4.16 10.01
C ARG A 74 -1.64 -3.80 9.19
N LEU A 75 -1.73 -4.25 7.94
CA LEU A 75 -2.85 -3.97 7.06
C LEU A 75 -4.13 -4.68 7.55
N PRO A 76 -5.27 -3.97 7.62
CA PRO A 76 -6.58 -4.58 7.79
C PRO A 76 -6.82 -5.67 6.75
N ALA A 77 -7.45 -6.79 7.15
CA ALA A 77 -7.69 -7.92 6.25
C ALA A 77 -8.34 -7.54 4.89
N PRO A 78 -9.30 -6.58 4.80
CA PRO A 78 -9.85 -6.15 3.52
C PRO A 78 -8.84 -5.50 2.56
N LEU A 79 -7.74 -4.95 3.07
CA LEU A 79 -6.73 -4.24 2.28
C LEU A 79 -5.56 -5.13 1.87
N GLN A 80 -5.38 -6.28 2.52
CA GLN A 80 -4.25 -7.18 2.24
C GLN A 80 -4.26 -7.67 0.79
N LEU A 81 -5.42 -8.02 0.23
CA LEU A 81 -5.51 -8.46 -1.16
C LEU A 81 -5.08 -7.35 -2.14
N ASN A 82 -5.58 -6.13 -1.95
CA ASN A 82 -5.20 -5.00 -2.79
C ASN A 82 -3.69 -4.75 -2.71
N PHE A 83 -3.13 -4.75 -1.50
CA PHE A 83 -1.69 -4.60 -1.31
C PHE A 83 -0.88 -5.70 -2.02
N LEU A 84 -1.28 -6.96 -1.91
CA LEU A 84 -0.59 -8.07 -2.56
C LEU A 84 -0.64 -7.96 -4.09
N THR A 85 -1.78 -7.53 -4.65
CA THR A 85 -1.89 -7.25 -6.09
C THR A 85 -0.95 -6.13 -6.53
N GLU A 86 -0.88 -5.02 -5.78
CA GLU A 86 0.06 -3.94 -6.10
C GLU A 86 1.51 -4.37 -5.95
N LEU A 87 1.84 -5.16 -4.93
CA LEU A 87 3.17 -5.71 -4.72
C LEU A 87 3.58 -6.63 -5.88
N GLU A 88 2.67 -7.49 -6.35
CA GLU A 88 2.90 -8.34 -7.52
C GLU A 88 3.24 -7.51 -8.76
N LEU A 89 2.48 -6.45 -9.06
CA LEU A 89 2.78 -5.54 -10.16
C LEU A 89 4.14 -4.85 -10.01
N ILE A 90 4.51 -4.44 -8.78
CA ILE A 90 5.82 -3.86 -8.49
C ILE A 90 6.94 -4.86 -8.76
N VAL A 91 6.78 -6.11 -8.32
CA VAL A 91 7.75 -7.20 -8.50
C VAL A 91 7.92 -7.53 -9.99
N GLU A 92 6.82 -7.59 -10.74
CA GLU A 92 6.82 -7.87 -12.18
C GLU A 92 7.33 -6.68 -13.02
N GLY A 93 7.42 -5.49 -12.42
CA GLY A 93 7.84 -4.26 -13.08
C GLY A 93 6.75 -3.68 -14.00
N GLU A 94 5.49 -4.03 -13.77
CA GLU A 94 4.36 -3.48 -14.51
C GLU A 94 3.94 -2.13 -13.92
N ASP A 95 3.58 -1.19 -14.80
CA ASP A 95 2.90 0.04 -14.41
C ASP A 95 1.40 -0.21 -14.45
N GLN A 96 0.73 -0.02 -13.31
CA GLN A 96 -0.71 -0.08 -13.26
C GLN A 96 -1.29 1.09 -14.07
N VAL A 97 -2.11 0.80 -15.09
CA VAL A 97 -2.88 1.82 -15.79
C VAL A 97 -4.07 2.20 -14.90
N ARG A 98 -3.88 3.22 -14.05
CA ARG A 98 -4.95 3.79 -13.22
C ARG A 98 -5.82 4.68 -14.12
N TYR A 99 -7.11 4.37 -14.23
CA TYR A 99 -8.07 5.22 -14.93
C TYR A 99 -8.66 6.19 -13.93
N ASP A 100 -8.28 7.47 -14.05
CA ASP A 100 -8.95 8.61 -13.37
C ASP A 100 -10.44 8.69 -13.75
#